data_AF-A0A433RWT1-F1
#
_entry.id   AF-A0A433RWT1-F1
#
_cell.length_a   1.000
_cell.length_b   1.000
_cell.length_c   1.000
_cell.angle_alpha   90.00
_cell.angle_beta   90.00
_cell.angle_gamma   90.00
#
_symmetry.space_group_name_H-M   'P 1'
#
loop_
_entity.id
_entity.type
_entity.pdbx_description
1 polymer ?
#
loop_
_entity_poly.entity_id
_entity_poly.type
_entity_poly.pdbx_seq_one_letter_code
_entity_poly.pdbx_strand_id
1 'polypeptide(L)' 'MSSPLLLVIAMFSIIIWIVVSKELLKPTKQLNKQKLITLVATGFLTTFIITWSFVQKLIA' A
#
# COMPACT_ATOMS: atom_id res chain seq x y z
N MET A 1 -18.36 7.64 11.37
CA MET A 1 -17.43 8.42 12.21
C MET A 1 -16.27 8.93 11.36
N SER A 2 -16.21 10.24 11.13
CA SER A 2 -15.13 10.91 10.38
C SER A 2 -13.84 10.83 11.20
N SER A 3 -13.10 9.73 11.03
CA SER A 3 -11.93 9.46 11.84
C SER A 3 -10.72 10.05 11.13
N PRO A 4 -10.07 11.12 11.62
CA PRO A 4 -8.85 11.66 11.03
C PRO A 4 -7.78 10.57 10.82
N LEU A 5 -7.83 9.50 11.62
CA LEU A 5 -7.03 8.28 11.46
C LEU A 5 -7.17 7.62 10.08
N LEU A 6 -8.39 7.53 9.53
CA LEU A 6 -8.65 6.94 8.21
C LEU A 6 -8.04 7.78 7.09
N LEU A 7 -8.08 9.11 7.25
CA LEU A 7 -7.51 10.04 6.30
C LEU A 7 -5.97 9.91 6.28
N VAL A 8 -5.35 9.79 7.45
CA VAL A 8 -3.91 9.49 7.59
C VAL A 8 -3.56 8.16 6.93
N ILE A 9 -4.30 7.09 7.23
CA ILE A 9 -4.07 5.76 6.67
C ILE A 9 -4.21 5.77 5.13
N ALA A 10 -5.23 6.45 4.60
CA ALA A 10 -5.43 6.58 3.16
C ALA A 10 -4.26 7.35 2.49
N MET A 11 -3.79 8.44 3.11
CA MET A 11 -2.61 9.17 2.61
C MET A 11 -1.37 8.28 2.58
N PHE A 12 -1.09 7.52 3.65
CA PHE A 12 0.03 6.58 3.67
C PHE A 12 -0.07 5.51 2.58
N SER A 13 -1.27 4.98 2.33
CA SER A 13 -1.51 4.01 1.26
C SER A 13 -1.20 4.59 -0.13
N ILE A 14 -1.63 5.83 -0.40
CA ILE A 14 -1.36 6.52 -1.65
C ILE A 14 0.16 6.74 -1.84
N ILE A 15 0.87 7.16 -0.79
CA ILE A 15 2.32 7.38 -0.85
C ILE A 15 3.06 6.07 -1.17
N ILE A 16 2.66 4.95 -0.55
CA ILE A 16 3.22 3.63 -0.83
C ILE A 16 3.01 3.25 -2.31
N TRP A 17 1.81 3.46 -2.84
CA TRP A 17 1.50 3.16 -4.24
C TRP A 17 2.26 4.04 -5.24
N ILE A 18 2.53 5.30 -4.90
CA ILE A 18 3.36 6.20 -5.71
C ILE A 18 4.80 5.70 -5.75
N VAL A 19 5.38 5.32 -4.61
CA VAL A 19 6.75 4.78 -4.54
C VAL A 19 6.85 3.47 -5.33
N VAL A 20 5.88 2.56 -5.15
CA VAL A 20 5.77 1.31 -5.91
C VAL A 20 5.68 1.59 -7.41
N SER A 21 4.86 2.54 -7.84
CA SER A 21 4.72 2.90 -9.26
C SER A 21 6.01 3.49 -9.84
N LYS A 22 6.73 4.30 -9.06
CA LYS A 22 8.04 4.86 -9.47
C LYS A 22 9.12 3.78 -9.56
N GLU A 23 9.09 2.77 -8.69
CA GLU A 23 9.97 1.60 -8.76
C GLU A 23 9.66 0.74 -10.01
N LEU A 24 8.37 0.59 -10.35
CA LEU A 24 7.87 -0.12 -11.53
C LEU A 24 8.19 0.58 -12.86
N LEU A 25 8.21 1.92 -12.87
CA LEU A 25 8.53 2.73 -14.04
C LEU A 25 10.04 2.75 -14.34
N LYS A 26 10.90 2.25 -13.45
CA LYS A 26 12.33 2.11 -13.74
C LYS A 26 12.54 1.06 -14.83
N PRO A 27 13.45 1.31 -15.80
CA PRO A 27 13.68 0.39 -16.89
C PRO A 27 14.14 -0.99 -16.38
N THR A 28 13.50 -2.03 -16.90
CA THR A 28 13.60 -3.45 -16.49
C THR A 28 15.03 -4.01 -16.44
N LYS A 29 15.99 -3.37 -17.11
CA LYS A 29 17.41 -3.77 -17.13
C LYS A 29 18.17 -3.57 -15.81
N GLN A 30 17.67 -2.74 -14.89
CA GLN A 30 18.21 -2.60 -13.51
C GLN A 30 17.20 -3.03 -12.43
N LEU A 31 16.03 -3.51 -12.86
CA LEU A 31 14.93 -3.79 -11.97
C LEU A 31 15.13 -5.17 -11.34
N ASN A 32 15.54 -5.17 -10.07
CA ASN A 32 15.64 -6.40 -9.31
C ASN A 32 14.23 -6.91 -9.00
N LYS A 33 13.72 -7.83 -9.83
CA LYS A 33 12.34 -8.34 -9.77
C LYS A 33 11.95 -8.83 -8.37
N GLN A 34 12.89 -9.42 -7.63
CA GLN A 34 12.69 -9.80 -6.22
C GLN A 34 12.38 -8.60 -5.32
N LYS A 35 13.10 -7.49 -5.50
CA LYS A 35 12.92 -6.25 -4.74
C LYS A 35 11.57 -5.61 -5.05
N LEU A 36 11.12 -5.72 -6.30
CA LEU A 36 9.81 -5.23 -6.71
C LEU A 36 8.68 -6.09 -6.15
N ILE A 37 8.82 -7.42 -6.19
CA ILE A 37 7.85 -8.35 -5.58
C ILE A 37 7.76 -8.11 -4.08
N THR A 38 8.86 -7.91 -3.37
CA THR A 38 8.83 -7.60 -1.94
C THR A 38 8.17 -6.25 -1.66
N LEU A 39 8.48 -5.21 -2.44
CA LEU A 39 7.86 -3.89 -2.26
C LEU A 39 6.34 -3.93 -2.52
N VAL A 40 5.92 -4.60 -3.59
CA VAL A 40 4.50 -4.79 -3.93
C VAL A 40 3.81 -5.65 -2.89
N ALA A 41 4.42 -6.76 -2.45
CA ALA A 41 3.86 -7.63 -1.43
C ALA A 41 3.68 -6.88 -0.10
N THR A 42 4.65 -6.09 0.34
CA THR A 42 4.53 -5.26 1.55
C THR A 42 3.42 -4.21 1.40
N GLY A 43 3.34 -3.52 0.26
CA GLY A 43 2.26 -2.56 -0.02
C GLY A 43 0.87 -3.21 -0.03
N PHE A 44 0.76 -4.40 -0.61
CA PHE A 44 -0.47 -5.18 -0.67
C PHE A 44 -0.88 -5.70 0.72
N LEU A 45 0.08 -6.22 1.50
CA LEU A 45 -0.16 -6.67 2.88
C LEU A 45 -0.68 -5.52 3.75
N THR A 46 -0.04 -4.34 3.62
CA THR A 46 -0.42 -3.14 4.39
C THR A 46 -1.84 -2.71 4.03
N THR A 47 -2.14 -2.64 2.72
CA THR A 47 -3.48 -2.30 2.23
C THR A 47 -4.52 -3.34 2.67
N PHE A 48 -4.17 -4.62 2.67
CA PHE A 48 -5.04 -5.71 3.10
C PHE A 48 -5.37 -5.62 4.60
N ILE A 49 -4.37 -5.39 5.45
CA ILE A 49 -4.55 -5.20 6.90
C ILE A 49 -5.45 -4.00 7.19
N ILE A 50 -5.19 -2.87 6.52
CA ILE A 50 -6.01 -1.66 6.64
C ILE A 50 -7.47 -1.93 6.24
N THR A 51 -7.65 -2.57 5.08
CA THR A 51 -8.98 -2.86 4.52
C THR A 51 -9.73 -3.82 5.44
N TRP A 52 -9.04 -4.87 5.92
CA TRP A 52 -9.61 -5.82 6.88
C TRP A 52 -10.02 -5.15 8.19
N SER A 53 -9.15 -4.30 8.75
CA SER A 53 -9.45 -3.55 9.97
C SER A 53 -10.63 -2.58 9.80
N PHE A 54 -10.77 -1.99 8.61
CA PHE A 54 -11.90 -1.13 8.26
C PHE A 54 -13.21 -1.91 8.13
N VAL A 55 -13.20 -3.06 7.44
CA VAL A 55 -14.36 -3.95 7.31
C VAL A 55 -14.80 -4.45 8.68
N GLN A 56 -13.86 -4.81 9.54
CA GLN A 56 -14.14 -5.26 10.90
C GLN A 56 -14.80 -4.17 11.75
N LYS A 57 -14.37 -2.90 11.61
CA LYS A 57 -15.01 -1.74 12.24
C LYS A 57 -16.37 -1.37 11.66
N LEU A 58 -16.67 -1.76 10.43
CA LEU A 58 -17.96 -1.50 9.78
C LEU A 58 -19.01 -2.56 10.13
N ILE A 59 -18.56 -3.80 10.33
CA ILE A 59 -19.41 -4.95 10.67
C ILE A 59 -19.66 -5.09 12.19
N ALA A 60 -18.78 -4.53 13.04
CA ALA A 60 -18.95 -4.46 14.50
C ALA A 60 -19.74 -3.22 14.93
#